data_AF-A0A1H0CMA9-F1
#
_entry.id   AF-A0A1H0CMA9-F1
#
_cell.length_a   1.000
_cell.length_b   1.000
_cell.length_c   1.000
_cell.angle_alpha   90.00
_cell.angle_beta   90.00
_cell.angle_gamma   90.00
#
_symmetry.space_group_name_H-M   'P 1'
#
loop_
_entity.id
_entity.type
_entity.pdbx_description
1 polymer ?
#
loop_
_entity_poly.entity_id
_entity_poly.type
_entity_poly.pdbx_seq_one_letter_code
_entity_poly.pdbx_strand_id
1 'polypeptide(L)'
;MDDATEPRITLHPHSRRVRVVIDGTLLADTTRAIELRERGYPPRQYLPREDVRMDLLTPSDTVTHCPFKGNASYFTFGEHKDLAWSYGRPKEGMEAIEERVVFYRGVID
;
A
#
# COMPACT_ATOMS: atom_id res chain seq x y z
N MET A 1 -24.18 22.32 15.12
CA MET A 1 -24.08 22.25 13.64
C MET A 1 -22.66 21.79 13.36
N ASP A 2 -22.43 20.48 13.48
CA ASP A 2 -21.13 19.89 13.15
C ASP A 2 -21.15 19.52 11.67
N ASP A 3 -20.84 20.49 10.82
CA ASP A 3 -20.48 20.23 9.44
C ASP A 3 -19.03 19.71 9.42
N ALA A 4 -18.82 18.55 10.01
CA ALA A 4 -17.53 17.87 9.95
C ALA A 4 -17.37 17.33 8.53
N THR A 5 -16.68 18.11 7.68
CA THR A 5 -16.27 17.65 6.36
C THR A 5 -15.54 16.32 6.52
N GLU A 6 -16.14 15.23 6.02
CA GLU A 6 -15.55 13.90 6.06
C GLU A 6 -14.08 13.94 5.57
N PRO A 7 -13.13 13.34 6.30
CA PRO A 7 -11.71 13.44 5.97
C PRO A 7 -11.39 12.88 4.57
N ARG A 8 -10.41 13.49 3.90
CA ARG A 8 -9.99 13.08 2.54
C ARG A 8 -9.46 11.64 2.49
N ILE A 9 -8.75 11.23 3.55
CA ILE A 9 -8.16 9.91 3.72
C ILE A 9 -8.71 9.31 5.01
N THR A 10 -9.16 8.05 4.94
CA THR A 10 -9.51 7.25 6.12
C THR A 10 -8.77 5.92 6.09
N LEU A 11 -8.44 5.42 7.28
CA LEU A 11 -7.71 4.16 7.48
C LEU A 11 -8.58 3.21 8.27
N HIS A 12 -8.75 1.99 7.76
CA HIS A 12 -9.60 0.97 8.36
C HIS A 12 -8.79 -0.32 8.56
N PRO A 13 -8.76 -0.90 9.77
CA PRO A 13 -8.25 -2.25 9.96
C PRO A 13 -8.96 -3.23 9.03
N HIS A 14 -8.21 -4.10 8.37
CA HIS A 14 -8.74 -5.05 7.42
C HIS A 14 -8.42 -6.47 7.87
N SER A 15 -9.35 -7.06 8.63
CA SER A 15 -9.15 -8.34 9.32
C SER A 15 -9.32 -9.58 8.44
N ARG A 16 -9.78 -9.42 7.20
CA ARG A 16 -9.80 -10.51 6.21
C ARG A 16 -8.40 -10.76 5.68
N ARG A 17 -8.12 -12.01 5.29
CA ARG A 17 -6.83 -12.40 4.74
C ARG A 17 -6.67 -11.80 3.34
N VAL A 18 -5.62 -11.01 3.16
CA VAL A 18 -5.21 -10.46 1.87
C VAL A 18 -4.01 -11.24 1.36
N ARG A 19 -4.10 -11.73 0.12
CA ARG A 19 -2.98 -12.33 -0.61
C ARG A 19 -2.67 -11.55 -1.87
N VAL A 20 -1.40 -11.51 -2.25
CA VAL A 20 -0.98 -10.92 -3.52
C VAL A 20 -0.31 -12.00 -4.37
N VAL A 21 -0.93 -12.33 -5.51
CA VAL A 21 -0.42 -13.34 -6.44
C VAL A 21 -0.21 -12.71 -7.82
N ILE A 22 1.00 -12.86 -8.35
CA ILE A 22 1.38 -12.34 -9.67
C ILE A 22 2.06 -13.46 -10.44
N ASP A 23 1.55 -13.78 -11.63
CA ASP A 23 2.04 -14.88 -12.47
C ASP A 23 2.20 -16.20 -11.70
N GLY A 24 1.25 -16.50 -10.82
CA GLY A 24 1.26 -17.69 -9.96
C GLY A 24 2.19 -17.63 -8.75
N THR A 25 2.97 -16.55 -8.58
CA THR A 25 3.87 -16.36 -7.44
C THR A 25 3.18 -15.59 -6.31
N LEU A 26 3.17 -16.15 -5.09
CA LEU A 26 2.67 -15.48 -3.89
C LEU A 26 3.71 -14.48 -3.38
N LEU A 27 3.40 -13.19 -3.51
CA LEU A 27 4.26 -12.08 -3.06
C LEU A 27 3.92 -11.59 -1.66
N ALA A 28 2.69 -11.78 -1.20
CA ALA A 28 2.28 -11.41 0.16
C ALA A 28 1.10 -12.25 0.66
N ASP A 29 1.04 -12.50 1.96
CA ASP A 29 -0.10 -13.13 2.67
C ASP A 29 -0.19 -12.53 4.08
N THR A 30 -1.27 -11.79 4.36
CA THR A 30 -1.46 -11.12 5.65
C THR A 30 -2.91 -11.14 6.11
N THR A 31 -3.11 -11.03 7.42
CA THR A 31 -4.41 -10.74 8.06
C THR A 31 -4.40 -9.39 8.79
N ARG A 32 -3.34 -8.60 8.60
CA ARG A 32 -3.05 -7.35 9.32
C ARG A 32 -2.96 -6.16 8.36
N ALA A 33 -3.69 -6.24 7.24
CA ALA A 33 -3.76 -5.16 6.28
C ALA A 33 -4.50 -3.95 6.87
N ILE A 34 -4.19 -2.78 6.34
CA ILE A 34 -4.99 -1.56 6.51
C ILE A 34 -5.61 -1.23 5.16
N GLU A 35 -6.92 -1.05 5.11
CA GLU A 35 -7.57 -0.47 3.95
C GLU A 35 -7.55 1.06 4.07
N LEU A 36 -6.83 1.70 3.15
CA LEU A 36 -6.84 3.14 2.99
C LEU A 36 -7.88 3.50 1.93
N ARG A 37 -8.80 4.39 2.29
CA ARG A 37 -9.77 4.98 1.37
C ARG A 37 -9.44 6.44 1.18
N GLU A 38 -9.16 6.83 -0.06
CA GLU A 38 -8.95 8.22 -0.44
C GLU A 38 -10.02 8.64 -1.44
N ARG A 39 -10.61 9.82 -1.22
CA ARG A 39 -11.63 10.38 -2.13
C ARG A 39 -11.12 10.44 -3.58
N GLY A 40 -11.87 9.83 -4.50
CA GLY A 40 -11.54 9.81 -5.92
C GLY A 40 -10.59 8.68 -6.35
N TYR A 41 -10.20 7.80 -5.44
CA TYR A 41 -9.35 6.65 -5.74
C TYR A 41 -9.98 5.34 -5.25
N PRO A 42 -9.67 4.20 -5.89
CA PRO A 42 -10.03 2.89 -5.36
C PRO A 42 -9.39 2.69 -3.97
N PRO A 43 -10.06 1.97 -3.04
CA PRO A 43 -9.44 1.53 -1.81
C PRO A 43 -8.14 0.76 -2.08
N ARG A 44 -7.16 0.93 -1.19
CA ARG A 44 -5.85 0.29 -1.29
C ARG A 44 -5.46 -0.38 0.01
N GLN A 45 -4.89 -1.56 -0.12
CA GLN A 45 -4.57 -2.44 0.98
C GLN A 45 -3.08 -2.23 1.26
N TYR A 46 -2.79 -1.75 2.46
CA TYR A 46 -1.45 -1.49 2.98
C TYR A 46 -1.03 -2.68 3.84
N LEU A 47 -0.17 -3.51 3.28
CA LEU A 47 0.27 -4.76 3.90
C LEU A 47 1.51 -4.48 4.76
N PRO A 48 1.63 -5.08 5.96
CA PRO A 48 2.87 -5.03 6.73
C PRO A 48 4.03 -5.55 5.88
N ARG A 49 5.16 -4.85 5.91
CA ARG A 49 6.32 -5.19 5.09
C ARG A 49 6.84 -6.59 5.38
N GLU A 50 6.75 -7.03 6.64
CA GLU A 50 7.18 -8.35 7.07
C GLU A 50 6.34 -9.51 6.50
N ASP A 51 5.12 -9.22 6.06
CA ASP A 51 4.21 -10.19 5.43
C ASP A 51 4.37 -10.20 3.89
N VAL A 52 5.33 -9.44 3.36
CA VAL A 52 5.63 -9.30 1.94
C VAL A 52 7.00 -9.92 1.63
N ARG A 53 7.08 -10.71 0.57
CA ARG A 53 8.32 -11.28 0.03
C ARG A 53 9.17 -10.22 -0.67
N MET A 54 9.69 -9.27 0.12
CA MET A 54 10.53 -8.18 -0.35
C MET A 54 11.82 -8.68 -1.03
N ASP A 55 12.26 -9.90 -0.72
CA ASP A 55 13.39 -10.58 -1.37
C ASP A 55 13.13 -10.91 -2.85
N LEU A 56 11.87 -10.93 -3.29
CA LEU A 56 11.47 -11.12 -4.68
C LEU A 56 11.27 -9.79 -5.43
N LEU A 57 11.34 -8.66 -4.72
CA LEU A 57 11.07 -7.34 -5.27
C LEU A 57 12.37 -6.55 -5.43
N THR A 58 12.52 -5.89 -6.57
CA THR A 58 13.67 -5.02 -6.84
C THR A 58 13.24 -3.55 -6.70
N PRO A 59 13.97 -2.70 -5.96
CA PRO A 59 13.71 -1.27 -5.94
C PRO A 59 13.77 -0.67 -7.35
N SER A 60 12.88 0.28 -7.62
CA SER A 60 12.87 1.08 -8.84
C SER A 60 13.43 2.46 -8.57
N ASP A 61 13.98 3.11 -9.60
CA ASP A 61 14.37 4.52 -9.54
C ASP A 61 13.16 5.47 -9.50
N THR A 62 11.95 4.95 -9.74
CA THR A 62 10.72 5.73 -9.67
C THR A 62 10.43 6.19 -8.23
N VAL A 63 10.28 7.49 -8.05
CA VAL A 63 9.80 8.13 -6.82
C VAL A 63 8.69 9.11 -7.17
N THR A 64 7.58 9.08 -6.44
CA THR A 64 6.51 10.07 -6.59
C THR A 64 6.24 10.79 -5.28
N HIS A 65 5.83 12.05 -5.37
CA HIS A 65 5.49 12.87 -4.21
C HIS A 65 3.98 13.04 -4.10
N CYS A 66 3.41 12.64 -2.97
CA CYS A 66 2.02 12.89 -2.60
C CYS A 66 1.95 13.99 -1.54
N PRO A 67 1.16 15.06 -1.74
CA PRO A 67 1.06 16.16 -0.78
C PRO A 67 0.50 15.72 0.58
N PHE A 68 -0.24 14.60 0.63
CA PHE A 68 -0.87 14.08 1.85
C PHE A 68 -0.05 12.97 2.52
N LYS A 69 0.76 12.22 1.76
CA LYS A 69 1.42 11.00 2.27
C LYS A 69 2.94 11.05 2.22
N GLY A 70 3.55 12.03 1.55
CA GLY A 70 5.00 12.11 1.39
C GLY A 70 5.51 11.39 0.14
N ASN A 71 6.73 10.87 0.19
CA ASN A 71 7.40 10.24 -0.95
C ASN A 71 7.12 8.74 -1.01
N ALA A 72 6.62 8.27 -2.15
CA ALA A 72 6.47 6.85 -2.44
C ALA A 72 7.71 6.34 -3.19
N SER A 73 8.27 5.24 -2.70
CA SER A 73 9.28 4.45 -3.40
C SER A 73 8.62 3.23 -4.03
N TYR A 74 9.04 2.89 -5.24
CA TYR A 74 8.42 1.83 -6.04
C TYR A 74 9.31 0.58 -6.11
N PHE A 75 8.65 -0.56 -6.34
CA PHE A 75 9.28 -1.87 -6.47
C PHE A 75 8.72 -2.62 -7.69
N THR A 76 9.62 -3.36 -8.34
CA THR A 76 9.37 -4.15 -9.54
C THR A 76 9.43 -5.64 -9.21
N PHE A 77 8.58 -6.44 -9.86
CA PHE A 77 8.63 -7.91 -9.81
C PHE A 77 8.76 -8.48 -11.22
N GLY A 78 9.93 -9.01 -11.57
CA GLY A 78 10.20 -9.47 -12.95
C GLY A 78 9.97 -8.34 -13.96
N GLU A 79 9.12 -8.60 -14.95
CA GLU A 79 8.73 -7.63 -15.98
C GLU A 79 7.67 -6.61 -15.51
N HIS A 80 7.13 -6.78 -14.30
CA HIS A 80 6.09 -5.90 -13.76
C HIS A 80 6.71 -4.69 -13.08
N LYS A 81 7.09 -3.72 -13.90
CA LYS A 81 7.67 -2.45 -13.45
C LYS A 81 6.72 -1.70 -12.52
N ASP A 82 7.27 -1.17 -11.43
CA ASP A 82 6.58 -0.30 -10.47
C ASP A 82 5.26 -0.92 -9.93
N LEU A 83 5.23 -2.24 -9.83
CA LEU A 83 4.06 -3.02 -9.41
C LEU A 83 3.59 -2.68 -8.00
N ALA A 84 4.53 -2.38 -7.12
CA ALA A 84 4.27 -2.07 -5.72
C ALA A 84 4.92 -0.76 -5.32
N TRP A 85 4.40 -0.14 -4.25
CA TRP A 85 5.02 1.05 -3.67
C TRP A 85 4.87 1.07 -2.14
N SER A 86 5.68 1.89 -1.50
CA SER A 86 5.68 2.09 -0.05
C SER A 86 6.00 3.54 0.29
N TYR A 87 5.41 4.04 1.37
CA TYR A 87 5.80 5.32 1.97
C TYR A 87 6.75 5.05 3.13
N GLY A 88 8.05 5.20 2.90
CA GLY A 88 9.06 4.91 3.94
C GLY A 88 9.08 5.94 5.08
N ARG A 89 8.68 7.18 4.80
CA ARG A 89 8.52 8.25 5.80
C ARG A 89 7.27 9.05 5.48
N PRO A 90 6.09 8.59 5.93
CA PRO A 90 4.85 9.29 5.64
C PRO A 90 4.77 10.62 6.39
N LYS A 91 3.84 11.49 5.96
CA LYS A 91 3.53 12.74 6.67
C LYS A 91 2.80 12.47 7.99
N GLU A 92 2.80 13.46 8.87
CA GLU A 92 2.04 13.43 10.14
C GLU A 92 0.57 13.03 9.91
N GLY A 93 0.06 12.12 10.75
CA GLY A 93 -1.26 11.52 10.65
C GLY A 93 -1.35 10.30 9.73
N MET A 94 -0.28 9.95 9.01
CA MET A 94 -0.18 8.78 8.13
C MET A 94 0.85 7.75 8.64
N GLU A 95 1.23 7.78 9.91
CA GLU A 95 2.21 6.88 10.54
C GLU A 95 1.78 5.41 10.43
N ALA A 96 0.47 5.15 10.47
CA ALA A 96 -0.06 3.79 10.37
C ALA A 96 0.27 3.09 9.04
N ILE A 97 0.63 3.84 7.98
CA ILE A 97 1.04 3.31 6.68
C ILE A 97 2.56 3.34 6.44
N GLU A 98 3.35 3.72 7.44
CA GLU A 98 4.80 3.75 7.35
C GLU A 98 5.35 2.37 6.97
N GLU A 99 6.22 2.34 5.96
CA GLU A 99 6.88 1.16 5.38
C GLU A 99 5.97 0.04 4.85
N ARG A 100 4.64 0.20 4.97
CA ARG A 100 3.67 -0.74 4.43
C ARG A 100 3.67 -0.70 2.91
N VAL A 101 3.50 -1.89 2.32
CA VAL A 101 3.58 -2.10 0.88
C VAL A 101 2.17 -2.20 0.30
N VAL A 102 1.98 -1.56 -0.84
CA VAL A 102 0.74 -1.57 -1.61
C VAL A 102 1.03 -2.10 -3.01
N PHE A 103 0.10 -2.85 -3.58
CA PHE A 103 0.22 -3.41 -4.93
C PHE A 103 -0.88 -2.84 -5.85
N TYR A 104 -0.53 -2.57 -7.11
CA TYR A 104 -1.51 -2.08 -8.09
C TYR A 104 -2.54 -3.13 -8.50
N ARG A 105 -2.17 -4.42 -8.46
CA ARG A 105 -2.95 -5.56 -8.94
C ARG A 105 -2.56 -6.85 -8.22
N GLY A 106 -3.26 -7.94 -8.53
CA GLY A 106 -2.98 -9.27 -7.97
C GLY A 106 -3.43 -9.44 -6.52
N VAL A 107 -4.06 -8.42 -5.95
CA VAL A 107 -4.65 -8.44 -4.61
C VAL A 107 -5.92 -9.29 -4.64
N ILE A 108 -5.99 -10.26 -3.73
CA ILE A 108 -7.12 -11.17 -3.53
C ILE A 108 -7.48 -11.11 -2.05
N ASP A 109 -8.75 -10.87 -1.76
CA ASP A 109 -9.34 -10.73 -0.42
C ASP A 109 -10.65 -11.54 -0.30
#